data_AF-A0A1E2WID0-F1
#
_entry.id   AF-A0A1E2WID0-F1
#
_cell.length_a   1.000
_cell.length_b   1.000
_cell.length_c   1.000
_cell.angle_alpha   90.00
_cell.angle_beta   90.00
_cell.angle_gamma   90.00
#
_symmetry.space_group_name_H-M   'P 1'
#
loop_
_entity.id
_entity.type
_entity.pdbx_description
1 polymer ?
#
loop_
_entity_poly.entity_id
_entity_poly.type
_entity_poly.pdbx_seq_one_letter_code
_entity_poly.pdbx_strand_id
1 'polypeptide(L)'
;MRKVLLIDTSLLCVWLKVPGRETAGNNEWNFERVEQTIESEKTKGTTLVLPLAAVIETGNHTAQAKTANSESKRIAAQKFAEIITYAADETTPWAKFREQIVLWEEEELKQLAAKFPNQAVEKTSMGDASIVILGWHYHQKGFYVEFLTDDDKLKSQEPPPPQPPTRRSSRTKG
;
A
#
# COMPACT_ATOMS: atom_id res chain seq x y z
N MET A 1 -7.54 -10.84 -14.52
CA MET A 1 -7.92 -10.61 -13.12
C MET A 1 -7.52 -9.18 -12.78
N ARG A 2 -8.39 -8.37 -12.15
CA ARG A 2 -8.01 -7.00 -11.78
C ARG A 2 -7.14 -7.06 -10.52
N LYS A 3 -5.91 -6.56 -10.58
CA LYS A 3 -4.96 -6.57 -9.46
C LYS A 3 -4.76 -5.16 -8.93
N VAL A 4 -4.67 -5.02 -7.61
CA VAL A 4 -4.15 -3.83 -6.94
C VAL A 4 -2.87 -4.17 -6.19
N LEU A 5 -1.92 -3.23 -6.20
CA LEU A 5 -0.69 -3.29 -5.42
C LEU A 5 -0.71 -2.10 -4.44
N LEU A 6 -0.90 -2.37 -3.15
CA LEU A 6 -0.83 -1.37 -2.10
C LEU A 6 0.64 -1.20 -1.71
N ILE A 7 1.15 0.02 -1.81
CA ILE A 7 2.55 0.32 -1.51
C ILE A 7 2.67 0.79 -0.06
N ASP A 8 3.31 0.00 0.78
CA ASP A 8 3.56 0.31 2.18
C ASP A 8 4.72 1.32 2.36
N THR A 9 4.78 1.95 3.53
CA THR A 9 5.78 2.95 3.92
C THR A 9 7.21 2.48 3.68
N SER A 10 7.53 1.24 4.04
CA SER A 10 8.92 0.76 3.99
C SER A 10 9.46 0.73 2.57
N LEU A 11 8.74 0.11 1.63
CA LEU A 11 9.15 0.02 0.24
C LEU A 11 8.90 1.32 -0.52
N LEU A 12 7.94 2.16 -0.10
CA LEU A 12 7.82 3.52 -0.64
C LEU A 12 9.04 4.37 -0.28
N CYS A 13 9.53 4.30 0.96
CA CYS A 13 10.75 4.99 1.40
C CYS A 13 11.98 4.54 0.58
N VAL A 14 12.12 3.23 0.34
CA VAL A 14 13.20 2.68 -0.50
C VAL A 14 13.10 3.21 -1.93
N TRP A 15 11.89 3.20 -2.52
CA TRP A 15 11.69 3.67 -3.89
C TRP A 15 12.02 5.16 -4.06
N LEU A 16 11.69 5.96 -3.04
CA LEU A 16 12.00 7.39 -3.00
C LEU A 16 13.46 7.71 -2.65
N LYS A 17 14.23 6.70 -2.21
CA LYS A 17 15.57 6.85 -1.64
C LYS A 17 15.58 7.84 -0.46
N VAL A 18 14.63 7.68 0.46
CA VAL A 18 14.57 8.50 1.69
C VAL A 18 15.87 8.29 2.48
N PRO A 19 16.58 9.36 2.91
CA PRO A 19 17.85 9.21 3.60
C PRO A 19 17.73 8.38 4.89
N GLY A 20 18.56 7.33 5.00
CA GLY A 20 18.52 6.36 6.11
C GLY A 20 17.45 5.27 5.97
N ARG A 21 16.79 5.18 4.80
CA ARG A 21 15.78 4.17 4.45
C ARG A 21 15.92 3.72 2.99
N GLU A 22 17.14 3.70 2.48
CA GLU A 22 17.46 3.34 1.09
C GLU A 22 17.35 1.83 0.84
N THR A 23 17.33 1.03 1.90
CA THR A 23 17.12 -0.42 1.87
C THR A 23 16.13 -0.89 2.92
N ALA A 24 15.57 -2.08 2.71
CA ALA A 24 14.56 -2.70 3.56
C ALA A 24 14.76 -4.24 3.58
N GLY A 25 14.16 -4.94 4.55
CA GLY A 25 14.25 -6.39 4.70
C GLY A 25 15.70 -6.92 4.74
N ASN A 26 16.54 -6.40 5.64
CA ASN A 26 17.97 -6.79 5.73
C ASN A 26 18.77 -6.60 4.43
N ASN A 27 18.51 -5.52 3.68
CA ASN A 27 19.10 -5.21 2.37
C ASN A 27 18.63 -6.10 1.20
N GLU A 28 17.59 -6.91 1.39
CA GLU A 28 16.97 -7.64 0.29
C GLU A 28 16.24 -6.72 -0.69
N TRP A 29 15.71 -5.61 -0.17
CA TRP A 29 15.07 -4.58 -0.97
C TRP A 29 15.98 -3.37 -1.10
N ASN A 30 16.28 -3.01 -2.35
CA ASN A 30 16.94 -1.79 -2.74
C ASN A 30 16.10 -1.08 -3.81
N PHE A 31 16.53 0.11 -4.20
CA PHE A 31 15.83 0.91 -5.21
C PHE A 31 15.59 0.14 -6.51
N GLU A 32 16.61 -0.52 -7.04
CA GLU A 32 16.53 -1.22 -8.32
C GLU A 32 15.49 -2.34 -8.29
N ARG A 33 15.44 -3.11 -7.20
CA ARG A 33 14.46 -4.19 -7.03
C ARG A 33 13.05 -3.65 -6.88
N VAL A 34 12.85 -2.59 -6.09
CA VAL A 34 11.52 -1.98 -5.91
C VAL A 34 11.03 -1.38 -7.23
N GLU A 35 11.89 -0.64 -7.94
CA GLU A 35 11.57 -0.05 -9.24
C GLU A 35 11.21 -1.13 -10.27
N GLN A 36 12.02 -2.19 -10.40
CA GLN A 36 11.73 -3.31 -11.29
C GLN A 36 10.40 -4.00 -10.96
N THR A 37 10.11 -4.17 -9.67
CA THR A 37 8.84 -4.77 -9.22
C THR A 37 7.66 -3.90 -9.66
N ILE A 38 7.72 -2.60 -9.41
CA ILE A 38 6.65 -1.66 -9.76
C ILE A 38 6.48 -1.57 -11.28
N GLU A 39 7.55 -1.46 -12.06
CA GLU A 39 7.46 -1.41 -13.53
C GLU A 39 6.92 -2.71 -14.13
N SER A 40 7.27 -3.86 -13.55
CA SER A 40 6.67 -5.15 -13.94
C SER A 40 5.16 -5.16 -13.70
N GLU A 41 4.71 -4.64 -12.56
CA GLU A 41 3.30 -4.57 -12.21
C GLU A 41 2.55 -3.56 -13.09
N LYS A 42 3.14 -2.40 -13.40
CA LYS A 42 2.60 -1.45 -14.38
C LYS A 42 2.39 -2.11 -15.75
N THR A 43 3.38 -2.87 -16.22
CA THR A 43 3.32 -3.59 -17.51
C THR A 43 2.20 -4.63 -17.54
N LYS A 44 1.88 -5.25 -16.40
CA LYS A 44 0.75 -6.19 -16.25
C LYS A 44 -0.61 -5.51 -16.13
N GLY A 45 -0.66 -4.17 -16.12
CA GLY A 45 -1.89 -3.41 -15.92
C GLY A 45 -2.39 -3.43 -14.47
N THR A 46 -1.51 -3.69 -13.51
CA THR A 46 -1.82 -3.60 -12.07
C THR A 46 -2.09 -2.16 -11.69
N THR A 47 -3.17 -1.94 -10.92
CA THR A 47 -3.47 -0.64 -10.34
C THR A 47 -2.61 -0.41 -9.10
N LEU A 48 -1.91 0.71 -9.02
CA LEU A 48 -1.14 1.07 -7.83
C LEU A 48 -2.01 1.82 -6.84
N VAL A 49 -1.94 1.46 -5.57
CA VAL A 49 -2.67 2.11 -4.48
C VAL A 49 -1.64 2.71 -3.53
N LEU A 50 -1.80 4.01 -3.24
CA LEU A 50 -1.01 4.73 -2.25
C LEU A 50 -1.83 4.90 -0.97
N PRO A 51 -1.68 4.04 0.05
CA PRO A 51 -2.45 4.14 1.30
C PRO A 51 -2.21 5.48 2.01
N LEU A 52 -3.26 6.08 2.58
CA LEU A 52 -3.12 7.33 3.35
C LEU A 52 -2.12 7.20 4.51
N ALA A 53 -2.07 6.05 5.19
CA ALA A 53 -1.07 5.80 6.23
C ALA A 53 0.36 5.91 5.68
N ALA A 54 0.63 5.28 4.53
CA ALA A 54 1.91 5.38 3.86
C ALA A 54 2.25 6.82 3.43
N VAL A 55 1.24 7.62 3.07
CA VAL A 55 1.44 9.04 2.78
C VAL A 55 1.96 9.79 4.02
N ILE A 56 1.27 9.62 5.15
CA ILE A 56 1.59 10.32 6.40
C ILE A 56 2.96 9.88 6.93
N GLU A 57 3.21 8.58 6.97
CA GLU A 57 4.45 8.02 7.52
C GLU A 57 5.67 8.32 6.65
N THR A 58 5.56 8.16 5.33
CA THR A 58 6.64 8.48 4.38
C THR A 58 6.96 9.97 4.39
N GLY A 59 5.95 10.83 4.49
CA GLY A 59 6.13 12.28 4.63
C GLY A 59 6.92 12.63 5.90
N ASN A 60 6.53 12.04 7.02
CA ASN A 60 7.22 12.23 8.30
C ASN A 60 8.66 11.70 8.26
N HIS A 61 8.89 10.50 7.73
CA HIS A 61 10.23 9.93 7.58
C HIS A 61 11.12 10.81 6.69
N THR A 62 10.58 11.29 5.57
CA THR A 62 11.31 12.20 4.68
C THR A 62 11.69 13.49 5.40
N ALA A 63 10.75 14.15 6.07
CA ALA A 63 10.99 15.41 6.75
C ALA A 63 12.02 15.28 7.90
N GLN A 64 11.90 14.20 8.68
CA GLN A 64 12.71 13.91 9.87
C GLN A 64 14.04 13.20 9.55
N ALA A 65 14.29 12.85 8.28
CA ALA A 65 15.49 12.17 7.84
C ALA A 65 16.75 12.95 8.28
N LYS A 66 17.62 12.26 9.04
CA LYS A 66 18.89 12.81 9.52
C LYS A 66 19.96 12.63 8.45
N THR A 67 20.27 13.70 7.73
CA THR A 67 21.29 13.69 6.67
C THR A 67 22.09 14.99 6.70
N ALA A 68 23.39 14.91 6.43
CA ALA A 68 24.23 16.09 6.21
C ALA A 68 23.95 16.75 4.86
N ASN A 69 23.31 16.04 3.94
CA ASN A 69 22.98 16.51 2.60
C ASN A 69 21.48 16.83 2.51
N SER A 70 21.12 18.10 2.73
CA SER A 70 19.73 18.57 2.62
C SER A 70 19.12 18.37 1.23
N GLU A 71 19.94 18.32 0.18
CA GLU A 71 19.47 18.15 -1.19
C GLU A 71 18.91 16.74 -1.43
N SER A 72 19.52 15.70 -0.84
CA SER A 72 18.99 14.34 -0.90
C SER A 72 17.56 14.24 -0.35
N LYS A 73 17.29 14.93 0.77
CA LYS A 73 15.95 15.04 1.37
C LYS A 73 14.99 15.80 0.45
N ARG A 74 15.44 16.89 -0.16
CA ARG A 74 14.63 17.67 -1.11
C ARG A 74 14.23 16.84 -2.33
N ILE A 75 15.15 16.08 -2.90
CA ILE A 75 14.90 15.20 -4.05
C ILE A 75 13.87 14.12 -3.69
N ALA A 76 14.02 13.45 -2.53
CA ALA A 76 13.05 12.46 -2.08
C ALA A 76 11.65 13.08 -1.88
N ALA A 77 11.58 14.27 -1.26
CA ALA A 77 10.32 14.99 -1.07
C ALA A 77 9.66 15.41 -2.39
N GLN A 78 10.44 15.82 -3.39
CA GLN A 78 9.94 16.21 -4.71
C GLN A 78 9.31 15.01 -5.43
N LYS A 79 10.01 13.87 -5.47
CA LYS A 79 9.48 12.62 -6.04
C LYS A 79 8.23 12.15 -5.31
N PHE A 80 8.20 12.31 -4.00
CA PHE A 80 7.04 11.92 -3.21
C PHE A 80 5.83 12.81 -3.50
N ALA A 81 6.04 14.13 -3.65
CA ALA A 81 4.99 15.07 -4.06
C ALA A 81 4.42 14.73 -5.45
N GLU A 82 5.26 14.30 -6.39
CA GLU A 82 4.83 13.82 -7.71
C GLU A 82 3.95 12.57 -7.60
N ILE A 83 4.35 11.57 -6.81
CA ILE A 83 3.55 10.36 -6.56
C ILE A 83 2.19 10.70 -5.94
N ILE A 84 2.16 11.58 -4.93
CA ILE A 84 0.91 12.03 -4.31
C ILE A 84 0.01 12.70 -5.34
N THR A 85 0.58 13.58 -6.17
CA THR A 85 -0.16 14.27 -7.22
C THR A 85 -0.77 13.28 -8.22
N TYR A 86 0.01 12.31 -8.70
CA TYR A 86 -0.50 11.28 -9.61
C TYR A 86 -1.62 10.43 -9.00
N ALA A 87 -1.51 10.09 -7.72
CA ALA A 87 -2.57 9.36 -7.02
C ALA A 87 -3.84 10.20 -6.80
N ALA A 88 -3.68 11.49 -6.49
CA ALA A 88 -4.78 12.42 -6.31
C ALA A 88 -5.52 12.73 -7.62
N ASP A 89 -4.78 12.87 -8.71
CA ASP A 89 -5.30 13.15 -10.06
C ASP A 89 -5.81 11.88 -10.78
N GLU A 90 -5.76 10.72 -10.12
CA GLU A 90 -6.20 9.42 -10.67
C GLU A 90 -5.45 9.08 -11.98
N THR A 91 -4.18 9.49 -12.08
CA THR A 91 -3.35 9.24 -13.27
C THR A 91 -2.97 7.77 -13.32
N THR A 92 -3.35 7.04 -14.38
CA THR A 92 -2.97 5.64 -14.59
C THR A 92 -1.46 5.46 -14.37
N PRO A 93 -1.02 4.50 -13.53
CA PRO A 93 -1.75 3.35 -12.99
C PRO A 93 -2.40 3.55 -11.62
N TRP A 94 -2.42 4.77 -11.07
CA TRP A 94 -2.85 5.01 -9.70
C TRP A 94 -4.37 4.89 -9.52
N ALA A 95 -4.77 4.22 -8.44
CA ALA A 95 -6.15 4.16 -8.01
C ALA A 95 -6.64 5.54 -7.56
N LYS A 96 -7.96 5.71 -7.60
CA LYS A 96 -8.63 6.90 -7.10
C LYS A 96 -8.38 7.07 -5.62
N PHE A 97 -7.61 8.10 -5.23
CA PHE A 97 -7.28 8.34 -3.82
C PHE A 97 -8.54 8.48 -2.93
N ARG A 98 -9.61 9.05 -3.50
CA ARG A 98 -10.91 9.23 -2.82
C ARG A 98 -11.56 7.92 -2.37
N GLU A 99 -11.28 6.78 -3.01
CA GLU A 99 -11.84 5.48 -2.59
C GLU A 99 -11.35 5.04 -1.21
N GLN A 100 -10.30 5.67 -0.67
CA GLN A 100 -9.78 5.39 0.67
C GLN A 100 -10.50 6.16 1.77
N ILE A 101 -11.24 7.22 1.43
CA ILE A 101 -11.93 8.09 2.41
C ILE A 101 -12.99 7.31 3.20
N VAL A 102 -13.66 6.36 2.56
CA VAL A 102 -14.68 5.50 3.19
C VAL A 102 -14.14 4.74 4.40
N LEU A 103 -12.84 4.45 4.43
CA LEU A 103 -12.19 3.72 5.52
C LEU A 103 -11.95 4.58 6.76
N TRP A 104 -12.17 5.88 6.65
CA TRP A 104 -12.06 6.86 7.73
C TRP A 104 -13.42 7.45 8.09
N GLU A 105 -14.51 6.86 7.61
CA GLU A 105 -15.87 7.18 8.07
C GLU A 105 -16.10 6.65 9.49
N GLU A 106 -17.13 7.18 10.15
CA GLU A 106 -17.37 6.97 11.59
C GLU A 106 -17.35 5.50 12.02
N GLU A 107 -17.98 4.61 11.23
CA GLU A 107 -18.08 3.20 11.57
C GLU A 107 -16.74 2.46 11.42
N GLU A 108 -15.98 2.73 10.35
CA GLU A 108 -14.67 2.11 10.14
C GLU A 108 -13.64 2.61 11.17
N LEU A 109 -13.72 3.89 11.56
CA LEU A 109 -12.95 4.43 12.67
C LEU A 109 -13.25 3.74 14.01
N LYS A 110 -14.53 3.49 14.30
CA LYS A 110 -14.95 2.75 15.51
C LYS A 110 -14.45 1.31 15.48
N GLN A 111 -14.52 0.64 14.34
CA GLN A 111 -13.98 -0.71 14.17
C GLN A 111 -12.46 -0.75 14.37
N LEU A 112 -11.74 0.21 13.79
CA LEU A 112 -10.30 0.35 13.98
C LEU A 112 -9.97 0.57 15.46
N ALA A 113 -10.66 1.51 16.12
CA ALA A 113 -10.48 1.81 17.54
C ALA A 113 -10.76 0.61 18.45
N ALA A 114 -11.77 -0.21 18.14
CA ALA A 114 -12.09 -1.41 18.91
C ALA A 114 -11.04 -2.52 18.77
N LYS A 115 -10.42 -2.66 17.59
CA LYS A 115 -9.39 -3.68 17.31
C LYS A 115 -8.00 -3.26 17.79
N PHE A 116 -7.71 -1.96 17.82
CA PHE A 116 -6.37 -1.44 18.04
C PHE A 116 -5.72 -1.86 19.38
N PRO A 117 -6.42 -1.92 20.54
CA PRO A 117 -5.79 -2.31 21.80
C PRO A 117 -5.10 -3.67 21.75
N ASN A 118 -5.70 -4.67 21.11
CA ASN A 118 -5.10 -6.00 20.94
C ASN A 118 -3.96 -5.95 19.92
N GLN A 119 -4.17 -5.24 18.80
CA GLN A 119 -3.15 -5.04 17.78
C GLN A 119 -1.88 -4.36 18.35
N ALA A 120 -2.03 -3.43 19.29
CA ALA A 120 -0.90 -2.77 19.96
C ALA A 120 -0.09 -3.75 20.81
N VAL A 121 -0.74 -4.69 21.52
CA VAL A 121 -0.06 -5.78 22.25
C VAL A 121 0.71 -6.69 21.29
N GLU A 122 0.11 -6.95 20.12
CA GLU A 122 0.75 -7.73 19.05
C GLU A 122 1.83 -6.93 18.28
N LYS A 123 2.02 -5.64 18.58
CA LYS A 123 2.94 -4.72 17.89
C LYS A 123 2.58 -4.44 16.43
N THR A 124 1.30 -4.52 16.06
CA THR A 124 0.80 -3.98 14.79
C THR A 124 0.57 -2.48 14.93
N SER A 125 1.09 -1.68 14.00
CA SER A 125 0.83 -0.25 14.00
C SER A 125 -0.60 0.05 13.55
N MET A 126 -1.10 1.25 13.88
CA MET A 126 -2.39 1.70 13.36
C MET A 126 -2.34 1.95 11.83
N GLY A 127 -1.15 2.27 11.31
CA GLY A 127 -0.87 2.37 9.88
C GLY A 127 -1.11 1.05 9.18
N ASP A 128 -0.44 -0.02 9.64
CA ASP A 128 -0.60 -1.39 9.11
C ASP A 128 -2.05 -1.85 9.17
N ALA A 129 -2.72 -1.62 10.30
CA ALA A 129 -4.13 -1.97 10.47
C ALA A 129 -5.02 -1.29 9.43
N SER A 130 -4.75 -0.01 9.11
CA SER A 130 -5.49 0.71 8.07
C SER A 130 -5.18 0.20 6.64
N ILE A 131 -3.94 -0.23 6.37
CA ILE A 131 -3.56 -0.84 5.09
C ILE A 131 -4.29 -2.17 4.89
N VAL A 132 -4.39 -2.99 5.94
CA VAL A 132 -5.14 -4.26 5.92
C VAL A 132 -6.61 -4.02 5.59
N ILE A 133 -7.25 -3.04 6.24
CA ILE A 133 -8.65 -2.67 5.98
C ILE A 133 -8.82 -2.22 4.51
N LEU A 134 -7.90 -1.41 3.99
CA LEU A 134 -7.90 -0.99 2.58
C LEU A 134 -7.73 -2.17 1.61
N GLY A 135 -6.88 -3.14 1.96
CA GLY A 135 -6.74 -4.38 1.20
C GLY A 135 -8.07 -5.13 1.12
N TRP A 136 -8.74 -5.35 2.26
CA TRP A 136 -10.04 -6.02 2.29
C TRP A 136 -11.13 -5.26 1.52
N HIS A 137 -11.10 -3.93 1.53
CA HIS A 137 -12.01 -3.11 0.73
C HIS A 137 -11.87 -3.38 -0.78
N TYR A 138 -10.64 -3.43 -1.31
CA TYR A 138 -10.41 -3.81 -2.70
C TYR A 138 -10.74 -5.27 -2.99
N HIS A 139 -10.46 -6.18 -2.06
CA HIS A 139 -10.81 -7.58 -2.19
C HIS A 139 -12.32 -7.79 -2.34
N GLN A 140 -13.13 -7.09 -1.52
CA GLN A 140 -14.60 -7.13 -1.60
C GLN A 140 -15.14 -6.61 -2.94
N LYS A 141 -14.41 -5.71 -3.61
CA LYS A 141 -14.70 -5.23 -4.98
C LYS A 141 -14.23 -6.21 -6.08
N GLY A 142 -13.71 -7.38 -5.70
CA GLY A 142 -13.26 -8.45 -6.60
C GLY A 142 -11.87 -8.25 -7.19
N PHE A 143 -11.01 -7.46 -6.53
CA PHE A 143 -9.60 -7.33 -6.92
C PHE A 143 -8.76 -8.43 -6.27
N TYR A 144 -7.73 -8.87 -6.98
CA TYR A 144 -6.59 -9.54 -6.37
C TYR A 144 -5.72 -8.47 -5.70
N VAL A 145 -5.39 -8.67 -4.42
CA VAL A 145 -4.77 -7.66 -3.59
C VAL A 145 -3.39 -8.16 -3.19
N GLU A 146 -2.39 -7.30 -3.36
CA GLU A 146 -1.03 -7.54 -2.89
C GLU A 146 -0.50 -6.29 -2.19
N PHE A 147 0.21 -6.48 -1.09
CA PHE A 147 0.94 -5.47 -0.34
C PHE A 147 2.42 -5.54 -0.75
N LEU A 148 2.92 -4.43 -1.28
CA LEU A 148 4.34 -4.21 -1.52
C LEU A 148 4.95 -3.67 -0.23
N THR A 149 5.43 -4.58 0.62
CA THR A 149 6.02 -4.31 1.94
C THR A 149 7.21 -5.25 2.21
N ASP A 150 8.10 -4.87 3.12
CA ASP A 150 9.13 -5.74 3.70
C ASP A 150 8.72 -6.32 5.08
N ASP A 151 7.54 -5.96 5.59
CA ASP A 151 7.01 -6.46 6.85
C ASP A 151 6.25 -7.77 6.63
N ASP A 152 6.83 -8.88 7.08
CA ASP A 152 6.23 -10.23 7.00
C ASP A 152 4.87 -10.32 7.72
N LYS A 153 4.69 -9.57 8.80
CA LYS A 153 3.44 -9.54 9.57
C LYS A 153 2.36 -8.85 8.76
N LEU A 154 2.64 -7.69 8.15
CA LEU A 154 1.70 -7.03 7.25
C LEU A 154 1.41 -7.90 6.02
N LYS A 155 2.45 -8.51 5.43
CA LYS A 155 2.32 -9.42 4.28
C LYS A 155 1.40 -10.61 4.59
N SER A 156 1.48 -11.18 5.79
CA SER A 156 0.63 -12.31 6.21
C SER A 156 -0.88 -11.96 6.31
N GLN A 157 -1.23 -10.68 6.30
CA GLN A 157 -2.61 -10.19 6.41
C GLN A 157 -3.26 -9.89 5.05
N GLU A 158 -2.58 -10.17 3.94
CA GLU A 158 -3.14 -10.02 2.60
C GLU A 158 -4.45 -10.82 2.44
N PRO A 159 -5.50 -10.23 1.84
CA PRO A 159 -6.69 -10.97 1.49
C PRO A 159 -6.37 -12.15 0.56
N PRO A 160 -7.07 -13.29 0.68
CA PRO A 160 -6.83 -14.43 -0.19
C PRO A 160 -7.15 -14.07 -1.65
N PRO A 161 -6.59 -14.82 -2.63
CA PRO A 161 -6.93 -14.60 -4.03
C PRO A 161 -8.45 -14.75 -4.27
N PRO A 162 -9.06 -13.92 -5.14
CA PRO A 162 -10.47 -14.05 -5.46
C PRO A 162 -10.77 -15.45 -6.02
N GLN A 163 -11.80 -16.11 -5.49
CA GLN A 163 -12.21 -17.41 -6.02
C GLN A 163 -12.77 -17.24 -7.44
N PRO A 164 -12.43 -18.12 -8.40
CA PRO A 164 -13.07 -18.12 -9.71
C PRO A 164 -14.57 -18.38 -9.53
N PRO A 165 -15.45 -17.74 -10.31
CA PRO A 165 -16.89 -17.94 -10.19
C PRO A 165 -17.21 -19.43 -10.39
N THR A 166 -17.79 -20.07 -9.37
CA THR A 166 -18.28 -21.44 -9.46
C THR A 166 -19.28 -21.52 -10.61
N ARG A 167 -18.95 -22.33 -11.63
CA ARG A 167 -19.82 -22.60 -12.78
C ARG A 167 -21.13 -23.18 -12.23
N ARG A 168 -22.19 -22.36 -12.11
CA ARG A 168 -23.55 -22.86 -11.86
C ARG A 168 -23.85 -23.86 -12.98
N SER A 169 -23.96 -25.14 -12.66
CA SER A 169 -24.52 -26.10 -13.61
C SER A 169 -25.96 -25.67 -13.85
N SER A 170 -26.23 -25.06 -15.00
CA SER A 170 -27.58 -24.99 -15.54
C SER A 170 -28.03 -26.42 -15.78
N ARG A 171 -28.64 -27.02 -14.75
CA ARG A 171 -29.30 -28.30 -14.87
C ARG A 171 -30.58 -28.02 -15.66
N THR A 172 -30.48 -28.20 -16.97
CA THR A 172 -31.58 -28.20 -17.92
C THR A 172 -32.69 -29.09 -17.34
N LYS A 173 -33.82 -28.49 -16.96
CA LYS A 173 -35.05 -29.26 -16.79
C LYS A 173 -35.62 -29.44 -18.19
N GLY A 174 -35.48 -30.67 -18.71
CA GLY A 174 -36.37 -31.18 -19.76
C GLY A 174 -37.75 -31.50 -19.20
#